data_AF-A0A527H217-F1
#
_entry.id   AF-A0A527H217-F1
#
_cell.length_a   1.000
_cell.length_b   1.000
_cell.length_c   1.000
_cell.angle_alpha   90.00
_cell.angle_beta   90.00
_cell.angle_gamma   90.00
#
_symmetry.space_group_name_H-M   'P 1'
#
loop_
_entity.id
_entity.type
_entity.pdbx_description
1 polymer ?
#
loop_
_entity_poly.entity_id
_entity_poly.type
_entity_poly.pdbx_seq_one_letter_code
_entity_poly.pdbx_strand_id
1 'polypeptide(L)'
;VLLLTIALNLEMLLGLGLAMLVEKATRGQRILRTLMMFPMMFSPILVGFQFKFMFNDNIGLVNNALQSLGITQDAIPWLIEGHLAFIAISIAEIWSSTAIFAILILAGLLAMPKEPIEAARVDGCTPWQTFRYVTWPFVMPFAYIAMTIRSLDVARAYDIVKIMTDGGPAGRTELLWT
;
A
#
# COMPACT_ATOMS: atom_id res chain seq x y z
N VAL A 1 -4.64 14.81 -7.19
CA VAL A 1 -5.32 14.86 -5.87
C VAL A 1 -6.11 13.58 -5.60
N LEU A 2 -7.12 13.22 -6.43
CA LEU A 2 -7.92 12.00 -6.25
C LEU A 2 -7.08 10.71 -6.10
N LEU A 3 -6.10 10.49 -6.98
CA LEU A 3 -5.21 9.32 -6.90
C LEU A 3 -4.49 9.25 -5.55
N LEU A 4 -3.87 10.36 -5.11
CA LEU A 4 -3.14 10.40 -3.85
C LEU A 4 -4.07 10.15 -2.66
N THR A 5 -5.27 10.73 -2.66
CA THR A 5 -6.22 10.50 -1.57
C THR A 5 -6.65 9.05 -1.48
N ILE A 6 -7.00 8.42 -2.61
CA ILE A 6 -7.43 7.01 -2.62
C ILE A 6 -6.26 6.10 -2.22
N ALA A 7 -5.09 6.31 -2.82
CA ALA A 7 -3.92 5.50 -2.55
C ALA A 7 -3.49 5.60 -1.08
N LEU A 8 -3.37 6.81 -0.52
CA LEU A 8 -2.98 7.00 0.88
C LEU A 8 -3.93 6.33 1.88
N ASN A 9 -5.24 6.37 1.62
CA ASN A 9 -6.21 5.71 2.48
C ASN A 9 -6.11 4.18 2.37
N LEU A 10 -5.94 3.65 1.16
CA LEU A 10 -5.76 2.21 0.94
C LEU A 10 -4.45 1.71 1.55
N GLU A 11 -3.36 2.44 1.40
CA GLU A 11 -2.06 2.16 2.01
C GLU A 11 -2.14 2.11 3.53
N MET A 12 -2.83 3.06 4.15
CA MET A 12 -3.05 3.05 5.59
C MET A 12 -3.82 1.80 6.00
N LEU A 13 -4.92 1.47 5.31
CA LEU A 13 -5.75 0.31 5.66
C LEU A 13 -4.99 -1.01 5.49
N LEU A 14 -4.27 -1.17 4.38
CA LEU A 14 -3.43 -2.34 4.13
C LEU A 14 -2.27 -2.42 5.12
N GLY A 15 -1.64 -1.28 5.41
CA GLY A 15 -0.54 -1.20 6.37
C GLY A 15 -0.99 -1.54 7.78
N LEU A 16 -2.18 -1.08 8.19
CA LEU A 16 -2.80 -1.45 9.45
C LEU A 16 -3.07 -2.95 9.52
N GLY A 17 -3.65 -3.53 8.46
CA GLY A 17 -3.89 -4.96 8.37
C GLY A 17 -2.59 -5.77 8.51
N LEU A 18 -1.56 -5.41 7.75
CA LEU A 18 -0.24 -6.06 7.83
C LEU A 18 0.39 -5.91 9.22
N ALA A 19 0.36 -4.70 9.80
CA ALA A 19 0.89 -4.45 11.13
C ALA A 19 0.22 -5.33 12.19
N MET A 20 -1.11 -5.46 12.14
CA MET A 20 -1.86 -6.33 13.05
C MET A 20 -1.55 -7.82 12.84
N LEU A 21 -1.36 -8.26 11.59
CA LEU A 21 -0.97 -9.64 11.29
C LEU A 21 0.43 -9.95 11.84
N VAL A 22 1.37 -9.03 11.68
CA VAL A 22 2.76 -9.18 12.16
C VAL A 22 2.86 -9.07 13.68
N GLU A 23 2.04 -8.24 14.31
CA GLU A 23 1.98 -8.11 15.78
C GLU A 23 1.54 -9.44 16.42
N LYS A 24 0.51 -10.08 15.88
CA LYS A 24 0.00 -11.37 16.39
C LYS A 24 0.89 -12.57 16.08
N ALA A 25 1.86 -12.43 15.19
CA ALA A 25 2.71 -13.54 14.78
C ALA A 25 3.69 -13.93 15.88
N THR A 26 3.52 -15.12 16.46
CA THR A 26 4.36 -15.64 17.56
C THR A 26 5.63 -16.37 17.08
N ARG A 27 5.61 -16.89 15.85
CA ARG A 27 6.75 -17.57 15.21
C ARG A 27 7.05 -16.93 13.86
N GLY A 28 8.34 -16.76 13.53
CA GLY A 28 8.75 -16.17 12.25
C GLY A 28 8.54 -14.66 12.15
N GLN A 29 8.29 -13.96 13.26
CA GLN A 29 8.00 -12.51 13.27
C GLN A 29 9.10 -11.67 12.59
N ARG A 30 10.37 -12.06 12.77
CA ARG A 30 11.50 -11.38 12.11
C ARG A 30 11.43 -11.49 10.60
N ILE A 31 11.10 -12.68 10.09
CA ILE A 31 10.97 -12.95 8.65
C ILE A 31 9.77 -12.17 8.09
N LEU A 32 8.62 -12.22 8.78
CA LEU A 32 7.43 -11.47 8.37
C LEU A 32 7.69 -9.97 8.31
N ARG A 33 8.41 -9.41 9.30
CA ARG A 33 8.82 -8.01 9.28
C ARG A 33 9.72 -7.70 8.08
N THR A 34 10.70 -8.55 7.79
CA THR A 34 11.58 -8.36 6.62
C THR A 34 10.81 -8.43 5.31
N LEU A 35 9.92 -9.40 5.14
CA LEU A 35 9.08 -9.54 3.94
C LEU A 35 8.15 -8.33 3.76
N MET A 36 7.57 -7.83 4.85
CA MET A 36 6.74 -6.64 4.83
C MET A 36 7.53 -5.37 4.46
N MET A 37 8.80 -5.30 4.85
CA MET A 37 9.71 -4.18 4.53
C MET A 37 10.30 -4.27 3.11
N PHE A 38 10.18 -5.41 2.45
CA PHE A 38 10.81 -5.65 1.14
C PHE A 38 10.43 -4.61 0.07
N PRO A 39 9.15 -4.19 -0.08
CA PRO A 39 8.77 -3.24 -1.15
C PRO A 39 9.44 -1.87 -1.02
N MET A 40 9.60 -1.35 0.20
CA MET A 40 10.19 -0.02 0.42
C MET A 40 11.71 0.03 0.21
N MET A 41 12.36 -1.12 -0.01
CA MET A 41 13.80 -1.18 -0.30
C MET A 41 14.12 -0.78 -1.76
N PHE A 42 13.11 -0.78 -2.63
CA PHE A 42 13.26 -0.43 -4.04
C PHE A 42 13.15 1.09 -4.25
N SER A 43 13.96 1.63 -5.16
CA SER A 43 13.80 3.03 -5.57
C SER A 43 12.50 3.21 -6.38
N PRO A 44 11.83 4.38 -6.30
CA PRO A 44 10.60 4.64 -7.05
C PRO A 44 10.74 4.39 -8.56
N ILE A 45 11.89 4.75 -9.13
CA ILE A 45 12.22 4.52 -10.54
C ILE A 45 12.21 3.02 -10.88
N LEU A 46 12.82 2.19 -10.03
CA LEU A 46 12.87 0.74 -10.24
C LEU A 46 11.49 0.12 -10.10
N VAL A 47 10.68 0.58 -9.13
CA VAL A 47 9.27 0.19 -9.00
C VAL A 47 8.50 0.55 -10.27
N GLY A 48 8.69 1.76 -10.80
CA GLY A 48 8.09 2.19 -12.06
C GLY A 48 8.43 1.27 -13.23
N PHE A 49 9.70 0.89 -13.39
CA PHE A 49 10.10 -0.06 -14.45
C PHE A 49 9.51 -1.45 -14.25
N GLN A 50 9.54 -1.96 -13.01
CA GLN A 50 9.00 -3.26 -12.66
C GLN A 50 7.51 -3.36 -13.02
N PHE A 51 6.71 -2.37 -12.60
CA PHE A 51 5.28 -2.38 -12.87
C PHE A 51 4.94 -2.02 -14.32
N LYS A 52 5.73 -1.16 -14.98
CA LYS A 52 5.60 -0.94 -16.43
C LYS A 52 5.75 -2.23 -17.23
N PHE A 53 6.72 -3.05 -16.85
CA PHE A 53 6.91 -4.36 -17.46
C PHE A 53 5.76 -5.31 -17.12
N MET A 54 5.33 -5.38 -15.86
CA MET A 54 4.23 -6.27 -15.44
C MET A 54 2.90 -5.96 -16.14
N PHE A 55 2.60 -4.67 -16.33
CA PHE A 55 1.39 -4.17 -17.00
C PHE A 55 1.56 -3.96 -18.51
N ASN A 56 2.68 -4.39 -19.10
CA ASN A 56 2.84 -4.33 -20.54
C ASN A 56 1.77 -5.17 -21.24
N ASP A 57 1.23 -4.63 -22.33
CA ASP A 57 0.15 -5.25 -23.10
C ASP A 57 0.61 -6.51 -23.86
N ASN A 58 1.82 -6.49 -24.41
CA ASN A 58 2.35 -7.54 -25.29
C ASN A 58 3.09 -8.67 -24.54
N ILE A 59 3.90 -8.32 -23.54
CA ILE A 59 4.79 -9.28 -22.84
C ILE A 59 4.59 -9.28 -21.31
N GLY A 60 3.58 -8.56 -20.80
CA GLY A 60 3.41 -8.35 -19.37
C GLY A 60 2.92 -9.58 -18.61
N LEU A 61 3.43 -9.75 -17.40
CA LEU A 61 3.04 -10.82 -16.47
C LEU A 61 1.53 -10.83 -16.19
N VAL A 62 0.91 -9.65 -16.06
CA VAL A 62 -0.50 -9.52 -15.70
C VAL A 62 -1.40 -10.05 -16.82
N ASN A 63 -1.18 -9.62 -18.06
CA ASN A 63 -1.97 -10.10 -19.20
C ASN A 63 -1.75 -11.59 -19.45
N ASN A 64 -0.51 -12.08 -19.38
CA ASN A 64 -0.22 -13.51 -19.52
C ASN A 64 -0.95 -14.35 -18.46
N ALA A 65 -1.00 -13.89 -17.21
CA ALA A 65 -1.74 -14.57 -16.15
C ALA A 65 -3.25 -14.56 -16.42
N LEU A 66 -3.82 -13.43 -16.83
CA LEU A 66 -5.26 -13.33 -17.12
C LEU A 66 -5.69 -14.18 -18.33
N GLN A 67 -4.86 -14.24 -19.37
CA GLN A 67 -5.11 -15.04 -20.57
C GLN A 67 -4.96 -16.54 -20.28
N SER A 68 -3.94 -16.94 -19.52
CA SER A 68 -3.76 -18.36 -19.13
C SER A 68 -4.87 -18.87 -18.21
N LEU A 69 -5.49 -17.99 -17.42
CA LEU A 69 -6.68 -18.30 -16.61
C LEU A 69 -7.99 -18.26 -17.42
N GLY A 70 -7.95 -17.87 -18.69
CA GLY A 70 -9.13 -17.75 -19.56
C GLY A 70 -10.06 -16.59 -19.21
N ILE A 71 -9.58 -15.60 -18.42
CA ILE A 71 -10.37 -14.43 -18.01
C ILE A 71 -10.54 -13.45 -19.18
N THR A 72 -9.51 -13.32 -20.01
CA THR A 72 -9.51 -12.47 -21.20
C THR A 72 -8.89 -13.20 -22.39
N GLN A 73 -9.43 -12.98 -23.58
CA GLN A 73 -8.85 -13.52 -24.82
C GLN A 73 -7.84 -12.55 -25.43
N ASP A 74 -8.06 -11.25 -25.30
CA ASP A 74 -7.19 -10.19 -25.81
C ASP A 74 -6.33 -9.56 -24.70
N ALA A 75 -5.24 -8.90 -25.11
CA ALA A 75 -4.40 -8.12 -24.20
C ALA A 75 -5.14 -6.87 -23.71
N ILE A 76 -5.20 -6.70 -22.38
CA ILE A 76 -5.77 -5.49 -21.78
C ILE A 76 -4.72 -4.36 -21.86
N PRO A 77 -5.06 -3.19 -22.40
CA PRO A 77 -4.12 -2.11 -22.63
C PRO A 77 -3.93 -1.22 -21.38
N TRP A 78 -3.42 -1.81 -20.30
CA TRP A 78 -3.34 -1.20 -18.96
C TRP A 78 -2.74 0.20 -18.93
N LEU A 79 -1.69 0.47 -19.71
CA LEU A 79 -0.97 1.75 -19.69
C LEU A 79 -1.44 2.73 -20.78
N ILE A 80 -2.32 2.30 -21.69
CA ILE A 80 -2.79 3.09 -22.84
C ILE A 80 -4.16 3.69 -22.56
N GLU A 81 -5.02 2.99 -21.80
CA GLU A 81 -6.32 3.50 -21.40
C GLU A 81 -6.21 4.29 -20.09
N GLY A 82 -6.75 5.51 -20.04
CA GLY A 82 -6.50 6.44 -18.93
C GLY A 82 -6.92 5.90 -17.56
N HIS A 83 -8.11 5.29 -17.47
CA HIS A 83 -8.61 4.71 -16.23
C HIS A 83 -7.77 3.51 -15.77
N LEU A 84 -7.39 2.63 -16.70
CA LEU A 84 -6.55 1.47 -16.38
C LEU A 84 -5.13 1.89 -15.99
N ALA A 85 -4.61 2.94 -16.61
CA ALA A 85 -3.30 3.50 -16.32
C ALA A 85 -3.25 4.03 -14.89
N PHE A 86 -4.31 4.74 -14.47
CA PHE A 86 -4.48 5.16 -13.09
C PHE A 86 -4.49 3.99 -12.11
N ILE A 87 -5.24 2.93 -12.40
CA ILE A 87 -5.26 1.72 -11.55
C ILE A 87 -3.87 1.08 -11.48
N ALA A 88 -3.19 0.93 -12.60
CA ALA A 88 -1.85 0.33 -12.67
C ALA A 88 -0.83 1.13 -11.84
N ILE A 89 -0.83 2.45 -11.97
CA ILE A 89 0.01 3.36 -11.17
C ILE A 89 -0.33 3.25 -9.69
N SER A 90 -1.62 3.28 -9.33
CA SER A 90 -2.05 3.14 -7.94
C SER A 90 -1.62 1.81 -7.33
N ILE A 91 -1.67 0.70 -8.08
CA ILE A 91 -1.19 -0.60 -7.59
C ILE A 91 0.32 -0.54 -7.28
N ALA A 92 1.12 0.02 -8.19
CA ALA A 92 2.57 0.15 -8.01
C ALA A 92 2.90 1.02 -6.78
N GLU A 93 2.19 2.13 -6.64
CA GLU A 93 2.37 3.08 -5.54
C GLU A 93 1.99 2.45 -4.20
N ILE A 94 0.77 1.89 -4.09
CA ILE A 94 0.27 1.20 -2.90
C ILE A 94 1.22 0.08 -2.49
N TRP A 95 1.71 -0.73 -3.44
CA TRP A 95 2.62 -1.83 -3.16
C TRP A 95 3.92 -1.34 -2.50
N SER A 96 4.52 -0.28 -3.02
CA SER A 96 5.79 0.27 -2.50
C SER A 96 5.62 0.99 -1.15
N SER A 97 4.48 1.63 -0.95
CA SER A 97 4.24 2.60 0.12
C SER A 97 3.57 1.99 1.36
N THR A 98 2.80 0.92 1.19
CA THR A 98 2.10 0.21 2.29
C THR A 98 3.07 -0.21 3.40
N ALA A 99 4.31 -0.58 3.06
CA ALA A 99 5.33 -0.98 4.03
C ALA A 99 5.63 0.11 5.07
N ILE A 100 5.62 1.38 4.67
CA ILE A 100 5.89 2.51 5.58
C ILE A 100 4.79 2.64 6.63
N PHE A 101 3.52 2.60 6.19
CA PHE A 101 2.38 2.59 7.10
C PHE A 101 2.45 1.41 8.05
N ALA A 102 2.72 0.21 7.53
CA ALA A 102 2.77 -1.00 8.32
C ALA A 102 3.84 -0.92 9.43
N ILE A 103 5.04 -0.40 9.15
CA ILE A 103 6.11 -0.27 10.14
C ILE A 103 5.77 0.74 11.23
N LEU A 104 5.25 1.91 10.85
CA LEU A 104 4.93 2.96 11.82
C LEU A 104 3.78 2.55 12.74
N ILE A 105 2.75 1.92 12.17
CA ILE A 105 1.62 1.38 12.93
C ILE A 105 2.08 0.20 13.80
N LEU A 106 2.93 -0.69 13.28
CA LEU A 106 3.49 -1.81 14.05
C LEU A 106 4.32 -1.30 15.24
N ALA A 107 5.09 -0.23 15.07
CA ALA A 107 5.82 0.39 16.17
C ALA A 107 4.87 0.88 17.27
N GLY A 108 3.75 1.52 16.90
CA GLY A 108 2.71 1.92 17.84
C GLY A 108 2.05 0.74 18.55
N LEU A 109 1.74 -0.33 17.82
CA LEU A 109 1.19 -1.56 18.39
C LEU A 109 2.15 -2.21 19.40
N LEU A 110 3.44 -2.26 19.10
CA LEU A 110 4.46 -2.84 19.98
C LEU A 110 4.77 -1.97 21.20
N ALA A 111 4.55 -0.66 21.11
CA ALA A 111 4.72 0.27 22.23
C ALA A 111 3.52 0.28 23.19
N MET A 112 2.40 -0.34 22.82
CA MET A 112 1.19 -0.37 23.64
C MET A 112 1.39 -1.22 24.91
N PRO A 113 1.08 -0.68 26.10
CA PRO A 113 1.03 -1.49 27.32
C PRO A 113 0.02 -2.63 27.19
N LYS A 114 0.25 -3.76 27.86
CA LYS A 114 -0.68 -4.92 27.83
C LYS A 114 -1.90 -4.71 28.73
N GLU A 115 -1.75 -3.91 29.78
CA GLU A 115 -2.77 -3.69 30.83
C GLU A 115 -4.13 -3.24 30.26
N PRO A 116 -4.23 -2.27 29.32
CA PRO A 116 -5.52 -1.85 28.76
C PRO A 116 -6.21 -2.96 27.95
N ILE A 117 -5.43 -3.82 27.29
CA ILE A 117 -5.95 -4.94 26.51
C ILE A 117 -6.48 -6.04 27.44
N GLU A 118 -5.77 -6.33 28.52
CA GLU A 118 -6.18 -7.31 29.53
C GLU A 118 -7.41 -6.83 30.30
N ALA A 119 -7.46 -5.55 30.69
CA ALA A 119 -8.63 -4.94 31.32
C ALA A 119 -9.88 -5.06 30.44
N ALA A 120 -9.76 -4.74 29.14
CA ALA A 120 -10.87 -4.90 28.21
C ALA A 120 -11.38 -6.34 28.10
N ARG A 121 -10.49 -7.34 28.24
CA ARG A 121 -10.90 -8.76 28.25
C ARG A 121 -11.66 -9.13 29.52
N VAL A 122 -11.24 -8.61 30.67
CA VAL A 122 -11.95 -8.81 31.95
C VAL A 122 -13.34 -8.17 31.91
N ASP A 123 -13.46 -7.00 31.28
CA ASP A 123 -14.73 -6.30 31.06
C ASP A 123 -15.64 -6.97 30.00
N GLY A 124 -15.25 -8.12 29.45
CA GLY A 124 -16.05 -8.87 28.48
C GLY A 124 -16.11 -8.26 27.08
N CYS A 125 -15.18 -7.37 26.73
CA CYS A 125 -15.13 -6.81 25.39
C CYS A 125 -14.78 -7.87 24.34
N THR A 126 -15.53 -7.86 23.25
CA THR A 126 -15.21 -8.65 22.05
C THR A 126 -13.95 -8.14 21.36
N PRO A 127 -13.25 -8.95 20.54
CA PRO A 127 -12.04 -8.52 19.84
C PRO A 127 -12.23 -7.26 18.97
N TRP A 128 -13.42 -7.08 18.39
CA TRP A 128 -13.75 -5.88 17.63
C TRP A 128 -13.90 -4.65 18.52
N GLN A 129 -14.54 -4.80 19.68
CA GLN A 129 -14.64 -3.72 20.67
C GLN A 129 -13.26 -3.34 21.21
N THR A 130 -12.42 -4.32 21.58
CA THR A 130 -11.04 -4.06 22.00
C THR A 130 -10.28 -3.31 20.91
N PHE A 131 -10.41 -3.72 19.64
CA PHE A 131 -9.78 -3.00 18.53
C PHE A 131 -10.30 -1.56 18.41
N ARG A 132 -11.62 -1.36 18.36
CA ARG A 132 -12.23 -0.04 18.10
C ARG A 132 -12.07 0.96 19.25
N TYR A 133 -12.06 0.49 20.49
CA TYR A 133 -12.09 1.34 21.69
C TYR A 133 -10.75 1.41 22.43
N VAL A 134 -9.85 0.44 22.24
CA VAL A 134 -8.54 0.42 22.91
C VAL A 134 -7.42 0.53 21.89
N THR A 135 -7.34 -0.41 20.94
CA THR A 135 -6.19 -0.50 20.03
C THR A 135 -6.14 0.67 19.04
N TRP A 136 -7.22 0.94 18.32
CA TRP A 136 -7.28 1.98 17.31
C TRP A 136 -7.04 3.39 17.87
N PRO A 137 -7.68 3.81 18.98
CA PRO A 137 -7.40 5.12 19.58
C PRO A 137 -5.95 5.29 20.00
N PHE A 138 -5.29 4.24 20.49
CA PHE A 138 -3.88 4.29 20.86
C PHE A 138 -2.95 4.40 19.65
N VAL A 139 -3.28 3.69 18.55
CA VAL A 139 -2.42 3.64 17.35
C VAL A 139 -2.72 4.79 16.38
N MET A 140 -3.87 5.45 16.53
CA MET A 140 -4.30 6.59 15.69
C MET A 140 -3.23 7.69 15.54
N PRO A 141 -2.49 8.13 16.59
CA PRO A 141 -1.41 9.10 16.42
C PRO A 141 -0.29 8.61 15.48
N PHE A 142 0.06 7.32 15.53
CA PHE A 142 1.05 6.72 14.63
C PHE A 142 0.55 6.67 13.19
N ALA A 143 -0.74 6.37 12.99
CA ALA A 143 -1.38 6.42 11.68
C ALA A 143 -1.37 7.84 11.09
N TYR A 144 -1.64 8.87 11.90
CA TYR A 144 -1.56 10.27 11.45
C TYR A 144 -0.14 10.73 11.15
N ILE A 145 0.84 10.32 11.92
CA ILE A 145 2.26 10.56 11.59
C ILE A 145 2.60 9.91 10.25
N ALA A 146 2.21 8.66 10.04
CA ALA A 146 2.43 7.95 8.77
C ALA A 146 1.76 8.67 7.59
N MET A 147 0.48 9.05 7.74
CA MET A 147 -0.23 9.83 6.72
C MET A 147 0.46 11.15 6.41
N THR A 148 0.91 11.87 7.44
CA THR A 148 1.55 13.18 7.28
C THR A 148 2.84 13.04 6.49
N ILE A 149 3.73 12.13 6.91
CA ILE A 149 4.99 11.85 6.21
C ILE A 149 4.74 11.44 4.76
N ARG A 150 3.76 10.56 4.52
CA ARG A 150 3.45 10.06 3.18
C ARG A 150 2.79 11.09 2.28
N SER A 151 1.95 11.96 2.83
CA SER A 151 1.31 13.04 2.08
C SER A 151 2.30 14.07 1.51
N LEU A 152 3.47 14.22 2.15
CA LEU A 152 4.52 15.13 1.72
C LEU A 152 5.41 14.54 0.61
N ASP A 153 5.34 13.23 0.37
CA ASP A 153 6.28 12.48 -0.46
C ASP A 153 5.87 12.46 -1.95
N VAL A 154 5.65 13.66 -2.51
CA VAL A 154 5.15 13.86 -3.89
C VAL A 154 6.16 13.40 -4.95
N ALA A 155 7.47 13.48 -4.66
CA ALA A 155 8.53 13.13 -5.59
C ALA A 155 8.47 11.65 -6.02
N ARG A 156 8.13 10.73 -5.10
CA ARG A 156 8.00 9.30 -5.45
C ARG A 156 6.86 9.03 -6.41
N ALA A 157 5.72 9.68 -6.20
CA ALA A 157 4.57 9.54 -7.08
C ALA A 157 4.91 10.04 -8.48
N TYR A 158 5.65 11.14 -8.59
CA TYR A 158 6.14 11.66 -9.87
C TYR A 158 7.01 10.64 -10.61
N ASP A 159 8.03 10.08 -9.96
CA ASP A 159 8.94 9.12 -10.60
C ASP A 159 8.19 7.88 -11.14
N ILE A 160 7.26 7.32 -10.36
CA ILE A 160 6.46 6.16 -10.78
C ILE A 160 5.60 6.50 -12.00
N VAL A 161 4.87 7.62 -11.95
CA VAL A 161 4.03 8.10 -13.06
C VAL A 161 4.88 8.34 -14.32
N LYS A 162 6.00 9.04 -14.18
CA LYS A 162 6.90 9.40 -15.28
C LYS A 162 7.44 8.16 -15.97
N ILE A 163 7.86 7.15 -15.21
CA ILE A 163 8.39 5.91 -15.80
C ILE A 163 7.28 5.07 -16.45
N MET A 164 6.15 4.88 -15.77
CA MET A 164 5.10 3.97 -16.22
C MET A 164 4.36 4.50 -17.45
N THR A 165 3.93 5.77 -17.44
CA THR A 165 3.06 6.33 -18.47
C THR A 165 3.57 7.63 -19.08
N ASP A 166 4.64 8.21 -18.55
CA ASP A 166 5.17 9.51 -18.97
C ASP A 166 4.14 10.65 -18.85
N GLY A 167 3.16 10.53 -17.94
CA GLY A 167 2.03 11.47 -17.80
C GLY A 167 0.85 11.17 -18.72
N GLY A 168 0.97 10.18 -19.61
CA GLY A 168 -0.09 9.73 -20.51
C GLY A 168 -1.11 8.77 -19.88
N PRO A 169 -2.16 8.40 -20.63
CA PRO A 169 -2.50 8.86 -21.98
C PRO A 169 -3.17 10.24 -21.97
N ALA A 170 -2.81 11.10 -22.94
CA ALA A 170 -3.36 12.46 -23.12
C ALA A 170 -3.30 13.35 -21.85
N GLY A 171 -2.18 13.31 -21.12
CA GLY A 171 -1.99 14.10 -19.89
C GLY A 171 -2.85 13.65 -18.70
N ARG A 172 -3.60 12.54 -18.84
CA ARG A 172 -4.57 12.16 -17.80
C ARG A 172 -3.92 11.76 -16.50
N THR A 173 -2.70 11.22 -16.51
CA THR A 173 -2.00 10.85 -15.27
C THR A 173 -1.00 11.92 -14.82
N GLU A 174 -0.97 13.08 -15.48
CA GLU A 174 -0.06 14.16 -15.15
C GLU A 174 -0.36 14.71 -13.74
N LEU A 175 0.70 15.06 -13.02
CA LEU A 175 0.58 15.63 -11.68
C LEU A 175 0.46 17.16 -11.83
N LEU A 176 -0.43 17.79 -11.04
CA LEU A 176 -0.78 19.22 -11.13
C LEU A 176 0.41 20.22 -11.01
N TRP A 177 1.61 19.75 -10.71
CA TRP A 177 2.80 20.60 -10.48
C TRP A 177 3.83 20.51 -11.61
N THR A 178 3.60 19.70 -12.63
CA THR A 178 4.49 19.55 -13.80
C THR A 178 3.79 20.03 -15.05
#